data_AF-A0A1V9SAY1-F1
#
_entry.id   AF-A0A1V9SAY1-F1
#
_cell.length_a   1.000
_cell.length_b   1.000
_cell.length_c   1.000
_cell.angle_alpha   90.00
_cell.angle_beta   90.00
_cell.angle_gamma   90.00
#
_symmetry.space_group_name_H-M   'P 1'
#
loop_
_entity.id
_entity.type
_entity.pdbx_description
1 polymer ?
#
loop_
_entity_poly.entity_id
_entity_poly.type
_entity_poly.pdbx_seq_one_letter_code
_entity_poly.pdbx_strand_id
1 'polypeptide(L)' 'MEKVQTEYLSYKKAMKILGLTSYKALQYYIKAGLPVIEVANSKRIKKSDLDAFMTSHYVNSKEA' A
#
# COMPACT_ATOMS: atom_id res chain seq x y z
N MET A 1 -24.25 -4.20 7.84
CA MET A 1 -23.24 -3.17 8.12
C MET A 1 -22.51 -2.84 6.84
N GLU A 2 -22.83 -1.70 6.23
CA GLU A 2 -22.03 -1.18 5.11
C GLU A 2 -20.63 -0.84 5.61
N LYS A 3 -19.62 -1.50 5.07
CA LYS A 3 -18.22 -1.16 5.35
C LYS A 3 -17.93 0.13 4.60
N VAL A 4 -17.89 1.26 5.33
CA VAL A 4 -17.32 2.50 4.82
C VAL A 4 -15.89 2.19 4.37
N GLN A 5 -15.67 2.12 3.05
CA GLN A 5 -14.36 1.90 2.48
C GLN A 5 -13.53 3.15 2.75
N THR A 6 -12.66 3.08 3.76
CA THR A 6 -11.76 4.19 4.05
C THR A 6 -10.78 4.34 2.88
N GLU A 7 -10.87 5.44 2.14
CA GLU A 7 -9.98 5.70 1.00
C GLU A 7 -8.51 5.82 1.42
N TYR A 8 -8.26 6.34 2.62
CA TYR A 8 -6.93 6.57 3.17
C TYR A 8 -6.59 5.54 4.24
N LEU A 9 -5.62 4.69 3.94
CA LEU A 9 -5.15 3.62 4.79
C LEU A 9 -4.04 4.13 5.71
N SER A 10 -4.08 3.72 6.98
CA SER A 10 -2.88 3.79 7.83
C SER A 10 -1.92 2.67 7.44
N TYR A 11 -0.65 2.78 7.85
CA TYR A 11 0.34 1.74 7.63
C TYR A 11 -0.12 0.36 8.15
N LYS A 12 -0.74 0.32 9.33
CA LYS A 12 -1.28 -0.92 9.89
C LYS A 12 -2.38 -1.54 9.02
N LYS A 13 -3.27 -0.72 8.43
CA LYS A 13 -4.30 -1.21 7.51
C LYS A 13 -3.69 -1.67 6.18
N ALA A 14 -2.77 -0.91 5.61
CA ALA A 14 -2.07 -1.28 4.38
C ALA A 14 -1.32 -2.60 4.55
N MET A 15 -0.58 -2.77 5.64
CA MET A 15 0.09 -4.03 5.98
C MET A 15 -0.89 -5.20 6.06
N LYS A 16 -2.05 -5.02 6.72
CA LYS A 16 -3.07 -6.06 6.83
C LYS A 16 -3.61 -6.47 5.46
N ILE A 17 -3.80 -5.51 4.54
CA ILE A 17 -4.27 -5.78 3.17
C ILE A 17 -3.20 -6.53 2.38
N LEU A 18 -1.94 -6.11 2.48
CA LEU A 18 -0.81 -6.74 1.79
C LEU A 18 -0.33 -8.05 2.43
N GLY A 19 -0.89 -8.46 3.57
CA GLY A 19 -0.43 -9.64 4.32
C GLY A 19 0.95 -9.47 4.98
N LEU A 20 1.41 -8.24 5.20
CA LEU A 20 2.72 -7.96 5.80
C LEU A 20 2.69 -8.03 7.33
N THR A 21 3.69 -8.70 7.91
CA THR A 21 3.81 -8.85 9.37
C THR A 21 4.68 -7.79 10.04
N SER A 22 5.50 -7.04 9.28
CA SER A 22 6.42 -6.04 9.83
C SER A 22 6.36 -4.69 9.12
N TYR A 23 6.52 -3.60 9.87
CA TYR A 23 6.63 -2.25 9.31
C TYR A 23 7.86 -2.08 8.43
N LYS A 24 8.92 -2.86 8.69
CA LYS A 24 10.13 -2.88 7.86
C LYS A 24 9.81 -3.36 6.44
N ALA A 25 8.94 -4.37 6.30
CA ALA A 25 8.47 -4.83 5.00
C ALA A 25 7.73 -3.70 4.25
N LEU A 26 6.80 -3.01 4.91
CA LEU A 26 6.12 -1.86 4.29
C LEU A 26 7.11 -0.75 3.88
N GLN A 27 8.16 -0.51 4.67
CA GLN A 27 9.19 0.47 4.28
C GLN A 27 9.94 0.08 3.01
N TYR A 28 10.16 -1.21 2.72
CA TYR A 28 10.76 -1.61 1.45
C TYR A 28 9.86 -1.26 0.27
N TYR A 29 8.54 -1.38 0.41
CA TYR A 29 7.57 -1.01 -0.62
C TYR A 29 7.59 0.51 -0.84
N ILE A 30 7.64 1.28 0.23
CA ILE A 30 7.77 2.75 0.17
C ILE A 30 9.08 3.15 -0.53
N LYS A 31 10.19 2.48 -0.19
CA LYS A 31 11.48 2.69 -0.87
C LYS A 31 11.46 2.27 -2.35
N ALA A 32 10.63 1.29 -2.70
CA ALA A 32 10.41 0.86 -4.08
C ALA A 32 9.46 1.79 -4.86
N GLY A 33 8.88 2.82 -4.21
CA GLY A 33 8.07 3.85 -4.88
C GLY A 33 6.60 3.88 -4.47
N LEU A 34 6.17 3.14 -3.44
CA LEU A 34 4.79 3.22 -2.97
C LEU A 34 4.45 4.64 -2.46
N PRO A 35 3.45 5.33 -3.05
CA PRO A 35 3.11 6.70 -2.65
C PRO A 35 2.59 6.78 -1.21
N VAL A 36 3.09 7.77 -0.47
CA VAL A 36 2.66 8.07 0.91
C VAL A 36 2.27 9.53 1.00
N ILE A 37 1.10 9.78 1.57
CA ILE A 37 0.61 11.10 1.91
C ILE A 37 1.04 11.38 3.36
N GLU A 38 1.81 12.43 3.58
CA GLU A 38 2.23 12.90 4.90
C GLU A 38 1.49 14.20 5.24
N VAL A 39 0.75 14.18 6.35
CA VAL A 39 0.05 15.36 6.88
C VAL A 39 0.53 15.58 8.30
N ALA A 40 1.29 16.66 8.50
CA ALA A 40 2.06 16.92 9.71
C ALA A 40 2.94 15.71 10.08
N ASN A 41 2.50 14.87 11.01
CA ASN A 41 3.21 13.66 11.48
C ASN A 41 2.45 12.36 11.19
N SER A 42 1.32 12.43 10.47
CA SER A 42 0.51 11.26 10.13
C SER A 42 0.75 10.83 8.68
N LYS A 43 1.07 9.54 8.50
CA LYS A 43 1.30 8.95 7.18
C LYS A 43 0.10 8.11 6.75
N ARG A 44 -0.35 8.32 5.52
CA ARG A 44 -1.49 7.65 4.89
C ARG A 44 -1.13 7.16 3.51
N ILE A 45 -1.77 6.08 3.09
CA ILE A 45 -1.63 5.50 1.76
C ILE A 45 -3.03 5.46 1.15
N LYS A 46 -3.22 6.07 -0.01
CA LYS A 46 -4.50 5.98 -0.71
C LYS A 46 -4.65 4.57 -1.26
N LYS A 47 -5.84 3.97 -1.10
CA LYS A 47 -6.08 2.59 -1.53
C LYS A 47 -5.83 2.40 -3.04
N SER A 48 -6.28 3.34 -3.87
CA SER A 48 -6.05 3.30 -5.32
C SER A 48 -4.56 3.26 -5.69
N ASP A 49 -3.74 4.01 -4.94
CA ASP A 49 -2.31 4.13 -5.23
C ASP A 49 -1.57 2.86 -4.80
N LEU A 50 -2.03 2.22 -3.72
CA LEU A 50 -1.56 0.90 -3.30
C LEU A 50 -1.86 -0.16 -4.38
N ASP A 51 -3.11 -0.20 -4.86
CA ASP A 51 -3.54 -1.16 -5.87
C ASP A 51 -2.79 -0.94 -7.21
N ALA A 52 -2.62 0.32 -7.62
CA ALA A 52 -1.83 0.68 -8.80
C ALA A 52 -0.36 0.27 -8.66
N PHE A 53 0.27 0.53 -7.50
CA PHE A 53 1.65 0.12 -7.22
C PHE A 53 1.83 -1.40 -7.30
N MET A 54 0.92 -2.17 -6.71
CA MET A 54 0.99 -3.63 -6.77
C MET A 54 0.82 -4.14 -8.21
N THR A 55 -0.06 -3.50 -8.98
CA THR A 55 -0.28 -3.83 -10.39
C THR A 55 0.95 -3.52 -11.24
N SER A 56 1.61 -2.37 -11.03
CA SER A 56 2.82 -2.01 -11.79
C SER A 56 4.02 -2.91 -11.49
N HIS A 57 4.05 -3.54 -10.31
CA HIS A 57 5.06 -4.52 -9.92
C HIS A 57 4.63 -5.96 -10.18
N TYR A 58 3.52 -6.18 -10.88
CA TYR A 58 3.10 -7.51 -11.28
C TYR A 58 4.04 -8.06 -12.35
N VAL A 59 4.93 -8.96 -11.95
CA VAL A 59 5.80 -9.69 -12.87
C VAL A 59 5.01 -10.86 -13.44
N ASN A 60 4.44 -10.68 -14.63
CA ASN A 60 3.88 -11.80 -15.38
C ASN A 60 5.03 -12.55 -16.04
N SER A 61 5.36 -13.75 -15.56
CA SER A 61 6.41 -14.61 -16.13
C SER A 61 6.02 -15.27 -17.47
N LYS A 62 5.06 -14.69 -18.19
CA LYS A 62 4.76 -15.01 -19.58
C LYS A 62 5.20 -13.84 -20.46
N GLU A 63 6.51 -13.74 -20.65
CA GLU A 63 7.02 -13.22 -21.92
C GLU A 63 6.51 -14.17 -23.01
N ALA A 64 5.77 -13.59 -23.95
CA ALA A 64 5.36 -14.17 -25.22
C ALA A 64 6.43 -13.88 -26.27
#